data_AF-A0A2V8IA15-F1
#
_entry.id   AF-A0A2V8IA15-F1
#
_cell.length_a   1.000
_cell.length_b   1.000
_cell.length_c   1.000
_cell.angle_alpha   90.00
_cell.angle_beta   90.00
_cell.angle_gamma   90.00
#
_symmetry.space_group_name_H-M   'P 1'
#
loop_
_entity.id
_entity.type
_entity.pdbx_description
1 polymer ?
#
loop_
_entity_poly.entity_id
_entity_poly.type
_entity_poly.pdbx_seq_one_letter_code
_entity_poly.pdbx_strand_id
1 'polypeptide(L)' 'MDYDRAVFYYKRAMKEAPAAAIIYSNLGAVYEILGKQEFASYYYNKAVEVNPSFEDGVKNRDMHRKKTGLDVHVPPGPE' A
#
# COMPACT_ATOMS: atom_id res chain seq x y z
N MET A 1 -14.89 8.65 -6.34
CA MET A 1 -15.19 9.81 -5.46
C MET A 1 -14.48 9.76 -4.11
N ASP A 2 -13.63 8.77 -3.78
CA ASP A 2 -12.86 8.81 -2.51
C ASP A 2 -11.36 8.46 -2.64
N TYR A 3 -10.81 8.41 -3.86
CA TYR A 3 -9.36 8.21 -4.06
C TYR A 3 -8.56 9.49 -3.82
N ASP A 4 -9.10 10.65 -4.21
CA ASP A 4 -8.43 11.94 -4.04
C ASP A 4 -8.15 12.29 -2.57
N ARG A 5 -9.07 11.90 -1.68
CA ARG A 5 -8.91 12.11 -0.24
C ARG A 5 -7.84 11.21 0.34
N ALA A 6 -7.86 9.92 0.00
CA ALA A 6 -6.83 8.96 0.40
C ALA A 6 -5.43 9.50 0.02
N VAL A 7 -5.21 9.78 -1.27
CA VAL A 7 -3.93 10.31 -1.78
C VAL A 7 -3.53 11.61 -1.08
N PHE A 8 -4.48 12.51 -0.80
CA PHE A 8 -4.21 13.75 -0.07
C PHE A 8 -3.76 13.52 1.38
N TYR A 9 -4.45 12.66 2.13
CA TYR A 9 -4.09 12.34 3.51
C TYR A 9 -2.75 11.63 3.58
N TYR A 10 -2.46 10.74 2.63
CA TYR A 10 -1.19 10.03 2.59
C TYR A 10 -0.01 10.93 2.20
N LYS A 11 -0.18 11.86 1.24
CA LYS A 11 0.85 12.87 0.91
C LYS A 11 1.19 13.79 2.09
N ARG A 12 0.20 14.11 2.95
CA ARG A 12 0.47 14.85 4.19
C ARG A 12 1.20 14.00 5.22
N ALA A 13 0.80 12.75 5.38
CA ALA A 13 1.35 11.87 6.39
C ALA A 13 2.79 11.41 6.07
N MET A 14 3.19 11.40 4.79
CA MET A 14 4.59 11.19 4.37
C MET A 14 5.58 12.25 4.87
N LYS A 15 5.12 13.43 5.33
CA LYS A 15 6.00 14.44 5.95
C LYS A 15 6.45 14.07 7.37
N GLU A 16 5.76 13.13 8.03
CA GLU A 16 6.04 12.67 9.40
C GLU A 16 6.70 11.28 9.34
N ALA A 17 7.95 11.28 8.88
CA ALA A 17 8.71 10.15 8.32
C ALA A 17 8.70 8.76 9.02
N PRO A 18 8.52 8.58 10.35
CA PRO A 18 8.56 7.22 10.92
C PRO A 18 7.28 6.38 10.70
N ALA A 19 6.13 6.96 10.34
CA ALA A 19 4.87 6.21 10.17
C ALA A 19 4.55 5.82 8.72
N ALA A 20 5.42 6.16 7.76
CA ALA A 20 5.16 6.01 6.33
C ALA A 20 4.86 4.55 5.91
N ALA A 21 5.56 3.56 6.49
CA ALA A 21 5.31 2.15 6.18
C ALA A 21 3.92 1.65 6.61
N ILE A 22 3.45 2.09 7.80
CA ILE A 22 2.11 1.77 8.31
C ILE A 22 1.05 2.35 7.38
N ILE A 23 1.26 3.59 6.95
CA ILE A 23 0.41 4.30 6.00
C ILE A 23 0.28 3.52 4.68
N TYR A 24 1.39 3.11 4.09
CA TYR A 24 1.39 2.34 2.83
C TYR A 24 0.72 0.97 2.97
N SER A 25 0.88 0.31 4.11
CA SER A 25 0.18 -0.96 4.36
C SER A 25 -1.34 -0.76 4.50
N ASN A 26 -1.77 0.28 5.20
CA ASN A 26 -3.18 0.62 5.32
C ASN A 26 -3.79 1.02 3.97
N LEU A 27 -3.04 1.74 3.14
CA LEU A 27 -3.36 2.00 1.74
C LEU A 27 -3.66 0.70 0.99
N GLY A 28 -2.71 -0.24 1.04
CA GLY A 28 -2.84 -1.52 0.37
C GLY A 28 -4.12 -2.26 0.77
N ALA A 29 -4.42 -2.29 2.07
CA ALA A 29 -5.64 -2.91 2.60
C ALA A 29 -6.92 -2.22 2.11
N VAL A 30 -6.93 -0.88 2.05
CA VAL A 30 -8.07 -0.13 1.50
C VAL A 30 -8.29 -0.49 0.03
N TYR A 31 -7.24 -0.53 -0.80
CA TYR A 31 -7.40 -0.91 -2.20
C TYR A 31 -7.81 -2.38 -2.38
N GLU A 32 -7.38 -3.27 -1.49
CA GLU A 32 -7.81 -4.67 -1.48
C GLU A 32 -9.32 -4.79 -1.22
N ILE A 33 -9.85 -4.02 -0.25
CA ILE A 33 -11.29 -3.93 0.05
C ILE A 33 -12.06 -3.35 -1.14
N LEU A 34 -11.47 -2.39 -1.86
CA LEU A 34 -12.05 -1.79 -3.06
C LEU A 34 -11.96 -2.68 -4.31
N GLY A 35 -11.38 -3.88 -4.21
CA GLY A 35 -11.19 -4.81 -5.33
C GLY A 35 -10.07 -4.40 -6.30
N LYS A 36 -9.36 -3.30 -6.02
CA LYS A 36 -8.25 -2.77 -6.83
C LYS A 36 -6.94 -3.48 -6.46
N GLN A 37 -6.84 -4.78 -6.79
CA GLN A 37 -5.74 -5.66 -6.36
C GLN A 37 -4.34 -5.20 -6.83
N GLU A 38 -4.24 -4.58 -8.01
CA GLU A 38 -2.96 -4.05 -8.52
C GLU A 38 -2.43 -2.90 -7.65
N PHE A 39 -3.32 -2.00 -7.24
CA PHE A 39 -2.97 -0.91 -6.33
C PHE A 39 -2.64 -1.44 -4.93
N ALA A 40 -3.39 -2.43 -4.45
CA ALA A 40 -3.11 -3.08 -3.17
C ALA A 40 -1.68 -3.66 -3.15
N SER A 41 -1.32 -4.42 -4.19
CA SER A 41 0.02 -4.98 -4.36
C SER A 41 1.11 -3.89 -4.37
N TYR A 42 0.91 -2.81 -5.14
CA TYR A 42 1.84 -1.68 -5.19
C TYR A 42 2.09 -1.04 -3.82
N TYR A 43 1.01 -0.72 -3.09
CA TYR A 43 1.15 -0.04 -1.80
C TYR A 43 1.70 -0.96 -0.69
N TYR A 44 1.37 -2.25 -0.72
CA TYR A 44 2.00 -3.22 0.18
C TYR A 44 3.51 -3.35 -0.09
N ASN A 45 3.93 -3.37 -1.36
CA ASN A 45 5.35 -3.38 -1.72
C ASN A 45 6.04 -2.08 -1.26
N LYS A 46 5.42 -0.91 -1.45
CA LYS A 46 5.93 0.37 -0.93
C LYS A 46 6.12 0.38 0.59
N ALA A 47 5.22 -0.26 1.34
CA ALA A 47 5.36 -0.37 2.79
C ALA A 47 6.65 -1.08 3.20
N VAL A 48 6.98 -2.18 2.50
CA VAL A 48 8.18 -2.98 2.73
C VAL A 48 9.45 -2.27 2.23
N GLU A 49 9.37 -1.57 1.10
CA GLU A 49 10.50 -0.77 0.59
C GLU A 49 10.89 0.35 1.56
N VAL A 50 9.90 0.99 2.19
CA VAL A 50 10.11 2.12 3.09
C VAL A 50 10.59 1.66 4.46
N ASN A 51 10.07 0.54 4.95
CA ASN A 51 10.58 -0.09 6.17
C ASN A 51 10.58 -1.62 6.02
N PRO A 52 11.72 -2.21 5.63
CA PRO A 52 11.86 -3.66 5.53
C PRO A 52 11.66 -4.40 6.86
N SER A 53 11.84 -3.71 7.99
CA SER A 53 11.61 -4.25 9.34
C SER A 53 10.15 -4.12 9.80
N PHE A 54 9.26 -3.56 8.98
CA PHE A 54 7.84 -3.47 9.32
C PHE A 54 7.14 -4.80 9.07
N GLU A 55 7.08 -5.64 10.11
CA GLU A 55 6.54 -7.00 10.04
C GLU A 55 5.13 -7.07 9.47
N ASP A 56 4.25 -6.15 9.84
CA ASP A 56 2.86 -6.17 9.36
C ASP A 56 2.77 -5.81 7.87
N GLY A 57 3.63 -4.91 7.38
CA GLY A 57 3.74 -4.63 5.95
C GLY A 57 4.18 -5.85 5.15
N VAL A 58 5.20 -6.56 5.65
CA VAL A 58 5.69 -7.81 5.04
C VAL A 58 4.59 -8.89 5.04
N LYS A 59 3.92 -9.10 6.18
CA LYS A 59 2.81 -10.06 6.31
C LYS A 59 1.67 -9.74 5.35
N ASN A 60 1.24 -8.48 5.28
CA ASN A 60 0.13 -8.06 4.42
C ASN A 60 0.48 -8.22 2.94
N ARG A 61 1.70 -7.83 2.54
CA ARG A 61 2.24 -8.05 1.20
C ARG A 61 2.24 -9.53 0.82
N ASP A 62 2.78 -10.39 1.69
CA ASP A 62 2.87 -11.82 1.41
C ASP A 62 1.50 -12.50 1.38
N MET A 63 0.58 -12.08 2.24
CA MET A 63 -0.80 -12.57 2.25
C MET A 63 -1.53 -12.17 0.97
N HIS A 64 -1.45 -10.89 0.58
CA HIS A 64 -2.03 -10.39 -0.66
C HIS A 64 -1.47 -11.12 -1.88
N ARG A 65 -0.14 -11.29 -1.96
CA ARG A 65 0.52 -12.00 -3.06
C ARG A 65 0.12 -13.47 -3.13
N LYS A 66 -0.03 -14.16 -1.98
CA LYS A 66 -0.53 -15.54 -1.95
C LYS A 66 -1.98 -15.65 -2.43
N LYS A 67 -2.82 -14.65 -2.13
CA LYS A 67 -4.24 -14.63 -2.50
C LYS A 67 -4.47 -14.28 -3.97
N THR A 68 -3.70 -13.35 -4.51
CA THR A 68 -3.93 -12.78 -5.85
C THR A 68 -2.91 -13.21 -6.90
N GLY A 69 -1.72 -13.67 -6.48
CA GLY A 69 -0.57 -13.90 -7.35
C GLY A 69 0.11 -12.61 -7.83
N LEU A 70 -0.36 -11.43 -7.43
CA LEU A 70 0.13 -10.15 -7.92
C LEU A 70 1.30 -9.63 -7.10
N ASP A 71 2.37 -9.25 -7.80
CA ASP A 71 3.55 -8.58 -7.24
C ASP A 71 3.89 -7.33 -8.08
N VAL A 72 3.16 -6.26 -7.83
CA VAL A 72 3.23 -5.01 -8.57
C VAL A 72 4.17 -4.05 -7.83
N HIS A 73 5.26 -3.66 -8.46
CA HIS A 73 6.25 -2.72 -7.89
C HIS A 73 6.17 -1.32 -8.51
N VAL A 74 5.38 -1.18 -9.58
CA VAL A 74 5.19 0.05 -10.33
C VAL A 74 3.75 0.52 -10.08
N PRO A 75 3.48 1.82 -9.86
CA PRO A 75 2.11 2.28 -9.68
C PRO A 75 1.27 1.82 -10.89
N PRO A 76 0.13 1.15 -10.68
CA PRO A 76 -0.81 0.90 -11.77
C PRO A 76 -1.21 2.26 -12.37
N GLY A 77 -1.70 2.26 -13.61
CA GLY A 77 -2.05 3.48 -14.34
C GLY A 77 -2.92 4.47 -13.54
N PRO A 78 -3.18 5.68 -14.07
CA PRO A 78 -3.89 6.71 -13.30
C PRO A 78 -5.20 6.18 -12.69
N GLU A 79 -5.39 6.48 -11.40
CA GLU A 79 -6.49 5.98 -10.54
C GLU A 79 -7.90 6.38 -10.97
#